data_AF-A0A139WT12-F1
#
_entry.id   AF-A0A139WT12-F1
#
_cell.length_a   1.000
_cell.length_b   1.000
_cell.length_c   1.000
_cell.angle_alpha   90.00
_cell.angle_beta   90.00
_cell.angle_gamma   90.00
#
_symmetry.space_group_name_H-M   'P 1'
#
loop_
_entity.id
_entity.type
_entity.pdbx_description
1 polymer ?
#
loop_
_entity_poly.entity_id
_entity_poly.type
_entity_poly.pdbx_seq_one_letter_code
_entity_poly.pdbx_strand_id
1 'polypeptide(L)'
;MDCVEQGTLDDIHSILKVARSFLLEEVAPLANEIDCNSNALFHALQGLGKLGLLALRLPYRWSSKEVSEQVFGSFQELVAQYSGALAFLQTQHQSAAGMLVASNNASLQEKYLPYMSDGQVLLGVGFSQLRREGEPLVVAVPVPGGYQLNGVVPWVTGWNLFSEFIVAATLPDDRSVFGIVPLVETHQPLGGALTFSQPAQLAAMTSTNTVTATLTDWFLPTEGVVFIKPAGWIHENDQNNVLRATFLATGCALGGLEILEFAAKKKSLRFIRDAFESLQQELSNCRAAIRAAQQNSNLSFTERLQLRAWAIDLAARISHAAIAVSSGGAIYSHHNAQRVYREALVFTVTGQTSAVMEATLGRLVRKQDLFNEPQRRRERGEGGRGIIYSRVVHLSHVIDRKIPLWEGDPPVEFETVAELDKDGYYLRRFSLGEHSATHMNAPSSFYRDGVGCDRYPAESLVVPAVVIEICEQAAGNSDYVLSVDDILAWEQQNGEIPWNCVVLLYTGWQEKWVDERAFFNRDVQGGMHFPGFGSDATRFLLEERQIAGVGIDTHGVDAGQETTFATNCLVLQEPRIVLENLTNLDQLPPKGTTLVIGVLRLKDGSGSPSAVMALI
;
A
#
# COMPACT_ATOMS: atom_id res chain seq x y z
N MET A 1 -19.72 -39.76 -16.32
CA MET A 1 -20.31 -40.25 -15.06
C MET A 1 -19.78 -39.33 -14.00
N ASP A 2 -20.41 -38.16 -13.99
CA ASP A 2 -20.06 -36.96 -13.27
C ASP A 2 -20.56 -37.08 -11.85
N CYS A 3 -19.69 -36.85 -10.87
CA CYS A 3 -20.04 -36.51 -9.49
C CYS A 3 -18.77 -35.99 -8.80
N VAL A 4 -18.47 -34.70 -8.99
CA VAL A 4 -17.65 -33.94 -8.04
C VAL A 4 -18.50 -32.73 -7.66
N GLU A 5 -19.32 -32.91 -6.63
CA GLU A 5 -19.86 -31.78 -5.89
C GLU A 5 -18.67 -31.05 -5.26
N GLN A 6 -18.42 -29.85 -5.77
CA GLN A 6 -17.63 -28.83 -5.11
C GLN A 6 -18.21 -28.61 -3.72
N GLY A 7 -17.39 -28.71 -2.67
CA GLY A 7 -17.80 -28.40 -1.30
C GLY A 7 -18.55 -27.07 -1.26
N THR A 8 -19.74 -27.08 -0.66
CA THR A 8 -20.62 -25.93 -0.61
C THR A 8 -19.95 -24.77 0.14
N LEU A 9 -20.34 -23.53 -0.16
CA LEU A 9 -19.89 -22.33 0.57
C LEU A 9 -20.06 -22.43 2.10
N ASP A 10 -21.00 -23.28 2.55
CA ASP A 10 -21.27 -23.57 3.96
C ASP A 10 -20.13 -24.36 4.64
N ASP A 11 -19.45 -25.28 3.94
CA ASP A 11 -18.33 -26.06 4.48
C ASP A 11 -17.06 -25.19 4.68
N ILE A 12 -16.86 -24.18 3.83
CA ILE A 12 -15.75 -23.23 3.93
C ILE A 12 -15.91 -22.32 5.16
N HIS A 13 -17.12 -21.81 5.40
CA HIS A 13 -17.42 -20.98 6.57
C HIS A 13 -17.31 -21.80 7.86
N SER A 14 -17.58 -23.10 7.80
CA SER A 14 -17.46 -24.04 8.92
C SER A 14 -16.00 -24.21 9.39
N ILE A 15 -15.04 -24.41 8.48
CA ILE A 15 -13.62 -24.65 8.84
C ILE A 15 -12.99 -23.45 9.56
N LEU A 16 -13.13 -22.24 9.01
CA LEU A 16 -12.55 -21.04 9.62
C LEU A 16 -13.23 -20.69 10.95
N LYS A 17 -14.53 -20.99 11.10
CA LYS A 17 -15.25 -20.83 12.36
C LYS A 17 -14.75 -21.80 13.42
N VAL A 18 -14.59 -23.08 13.08
CA VAL A 18 -14.03 -24.10 14.00
C VAL A 18 -12.61 -23.72 14.42
N ALA A 19 -11.76 -23.31 13.47
CA ALA A 19 -10.41 -22.84 13.76
C ALA A 19 -10.45 -21.63 14.71
N ARG A 20 -11.31 -20.64 14.45
CA ARG A 20 -11.43 -19.44 15.29
C ARG A 20 -11.85 -19.77 16.71
N SER A 21 -12.85 -20.63 16.90
CA SER A 21 -13.30 -21.06 18.24
C SER A 21 -12.15 -21.68 19.02
N PHE A 22 -11.44 -22.66 18.43
CA PHE A 22 -10.27 -23.27 19.06
C PHE A 22 -9.17 -22.25 19.38
N LEU A 23 -8.86 -21.35 18.44
CA LEU A 23 -7.81 -20.35 18.64
C LEU A 23 -8.17 -19.37 19.77
N LEU A 24 -9.43 -18.97 19.90
CA LEU A 24 -9.87 -18.08 20.97
C LEU A 24 -9.90 -18.76 22.34
N GLU A 25 -10.34 -20.00 22.40
CA GLU A 25 -10.58 -20.73 23.66
C GLU A 25 -9.30 -21.37 24.21
N GLU A 26 -8.45 -21.93 23.34
CA GLU A 26 -7.32 -22.78 23.74
C GLU A 26 -5.95 -22.15 23.45
N VAL A 27 -5.83 -21.30 22.42
CA VAL A 27 -4.53 -20.75 21.99
C VAL A 27 -4.29 -19.34 22.51
N ALA A 28 -5.25 -18.42 22.32
CA ALA A 28 -5.12 -17.02 22.70
C ALA A 28 -4.78 -16.80 24.19
N PRO A 29 -5.35 -17.55 25.15
CA PRO A 29 -5.00 -17.42 26.57
C PRO A 29 -3.55 -17.81 26.88
N LEU A 30 -2.98 -18.73 26.08
CA LEU A 30 -1.64 -19.28 26.27
C LEU A 30 -0.61 -18.73 25.27
N ALA A 31 -0.98 -17.76 24.43
CA ALA A 31 -0.17 -17.37 23.28
C ALA A 31 1.24 -16.85 23.62
N ASN A 32 1.44 -16.21 24.77
CA ASN A 32 2.79 -15.82 25.23
C ASN A 32 3.62 -17.00 25.70
N GLU A 33 2.99 -18.00 26.33
CA GLU A 33 3.68 -19.25 26.69
C GLU A 33 4.01 -20.05 25.43
N ILE A 34 3.08 -20.16 24.48
CA ILE A 34 3.28 -20.84 23.20
C ILE A 34 4.46 -20.24 22.41
N ASP A 35 4.76 -18.95 22.55
CA ASP A 35 5.91 -18.31 21.90
C ASP A 35 7.28 -18.81 22.42
N CYS A 36 7.35 -19.24 23.68
CA CYS A 36 8.62 -19.59 24.34
C CYS A 36 8.73 -21.02 24.88
N ASN A 37 7.61 -21.74 25.03
CA ASN A 37 7.54 -23.11 25.53
C ASN A 37 7.14 -24.10 24.42
N SER A 38 8.05 -24.99 24.04
CA SER A 38 7.84 -25.97 22.97
C SER A 38 6.71 -26.98 23.28
N ASN A 39 6.50 -27.34 24.55
CA ASN A 39 5.42 -28.25 24.94
C ASN A 39 4.05 -27.59 24.77
N ALA A 40 3.92 -26.31 25.14
CA ALA A 40 2.70 -25.54 24.92
C ALA A 40 2.40 -25.39 23.42
N LEU A 41 3.43 -25.08 22.63
CA LEU A 41 3.31 -25.04 21.16
C LEU A 41 2.86 -26.39 20.59
N PHE A 42 3.46 -27.49 21.04
CA PHE A 42 3.11 -28.83 20.58
C PHE A 42 1.66 -29.19 20.92
N HIS A 43 1.19 -28.88 22.13
CA HIS A 43 -0.21 -29.09 22.50
C HIS A 43 -1.18 -28.28 21.62
N ALA A 44 -0.85 -27.02 21.32
CA ALA A 44 -1.65 -26.21 20.41
C ALA A 44 -1.67 -26.79 18.98
N LEU A 45 -0.52 -27.30 18.49
CA LEU A 45 -0.42 -28.00 17.21
C LEU A 45 -1.27 -29.29 17.18
N GLN A 46 -1.22 -30.09 18.24
CA GLN A 46 -2.07 -31.28 18.39
C GLN A 46 -3.56 -30.92 18.38
N GLY A 47 -3.93 -29.78 18.96
CA GLY A 47 -5.31 -29.27 18.88
C GLY A 47 -5.77 -29.02 17.45
N LEU A 48 -4.94 -28.37 16.63
CA LEU A 48 -5.19 -28.25 15.18
C LEU A 48 -5.28 -29.62 14.49
N GLY A 49 -4.44 -30.58 14.89
CA GLY A 49 -4.47 -31.96 14.40
C GLY A 49 -5.78 -32.68 14.72
N LYS A 50 -6.28 -32.62 15.96
CA LYS A 50 -7.58 -33.20 16.34
C LYS A 50 -8.75 -32.65 15.52
N LEU A 51 -8.61 -31.42 15.03
CA LEU A 51 -9.58 -30.76 14.16
C LEU A 51 -9.34 -31.05 12.67
N GLY A 52 -8.29 -31.77 12.31
CA GLY A 52 -7.92 -32.07 10.92
C GLY A 52 -7.39 -30.87 10.14
N LEU A 53 -6.79 -29.88 10.83
CA LEU A 53 -6.43 -28.57 10.25
C LEU A 53 -4.93 -28.40 9.95
N LEU A 54 -4.12 -29.46 10.07
CA LEU A 54 -2.67 -29.35 9.92
C LEU A 54 -2.21 -29.33 8.45
N ALA A 55 -2.99 -29.89 7.53
CA ALA A 55 -2.62 -30.01 6.12
C ALA A 55 -3.82 -29.79 5.17
N LEU A 56 -4.49 -28.63 5.31
CA LEU A 56 -5.71 -28.26 4.57
C LEU A 56 -5.60 -28.19 3.05
N ARG A 57 -4.38 -28.12 2.48
CA ARG A 57 -4.18 -28.19 1.01
C ARG A 57 -3.92 -29.60 0.49
N LEU A 58 -4.15 -30.63 1.30
CA LEU A 58 -4.13 -32.01 0.82
C LEU A 58 -5.35 -32.28 -0.07
N PRO A 59 -5.16 -32.94 -1.22
CA PRO A 59 -6.27 -33.40 -2.05
C PRO A 59 -7.24 -34.30 -1.28
N TYR A 60 -8.53 -34.29 -1.64
CA TYR A 60 -9.59 -35.09 -0.99
C TYR A 60 -9.30 -36.60 -0.93
N ARG A 61 -8.52 -37.13 -1.86
CA ARG A 61 -8.08 -38.55 -1.81
C ARG A 61 -7.20 -38.88 -0.59
N TRP A 62 -6.63 -37.86 0.06
CA TRP A 62 -5.72 -37.98 1.21
C TRP A 62 -6.24 -37.30 2.47
N SER A 63 -7.26 -36.43 2.37
CA SER A 63 -7.81 -35.68 3.50
C SER A 63 -9.32 -35.49 3.35
N SER A 64 -10.03 -35.31 4.45
CA SER A 64 -11.46 -34.97 4.45
C SER A 64 -11.75 -33.47 4.30
N LYS A 65 -10.72 -32.61 4.27
CA LYS A 65 -10.85 -31.14 4.35
C LYS A 65 -9.94 -30.40 3.36
N GLU A 66 -10.00 -30.74 2.08
CA GLU A 66 -9.31 -29.99 1.03
C GLU A 66 -9.93 -28.58 0.91
N VAL A 67 -9.10 -27.54 0.99
CA VAL A 67 -9.54 -26.14 0.84
C VAL A 67 -8.78 -25.43 -0.27
N SER A 68 -9.42 -24.41 -0.86
CA SER A 68 -8.78 -23.56 -1.87
C SER A 68 -7.63 -22.73 -1.29
N GLU A 69 -6.74 -22.24 -2.15
CA GLU A 69 -5.60 -21.41 -1.73
C GLU A 69 -6.05 -20.12 -1.01
N GLN A 70 -7.22 -19.57 -1.38
CA GLN A 70 -7.80 -18.40 -0.73
C GLN A 70 -8.28 -18.69 0.70
N VAL A 71 -8.92 -19.85 0.90
CA VAL A 71 -9.39 -20.28 2.22
C VAL A 71 -8.19 -20.61 3.11
N PHE A 72 -7.19 -21.29 2.55
CA PHE A 72 -5.95 -21.57 3.26
C PHE A 72 -5.22 -20.29 3.69
N GLY A 73 -5.12 -19.28 2.81
CA GLY A 73 -4.55 -17.97 3.19
C GLY A 73 -5.31 -17.30 4.33
N SER A 74 -6.64 -17.41 4.34
CA SER A 74 -7.48 -16.91 5.44
C SER A 74 -7.27 -17.68 6.74
N PHE A 75 -7.05 -18.99 6.67
CA PHE A 75 -6.68 -19.81 7.81
C PHE A 75 -5.30 -19.44 8.36
N GLN A 76 -4.29 -19.26 7.50
CA GLN A 76 -2.96 -18.83 7.94
C GLN A 76 -2.98 -17.47 8.64
N GLU A 77 -3.73 -16.51 8.07
CA GLU A 77 -3.94 -15.20 8.68
C GLU A 77 -4.62 -15.31 10.06
N LEU A 78 -5.62 -16.17 10.18
CA LEU A 78 -6.35 -16.40 11.42
C LEU A 78 -5.46 -17.03 12.51
N VAL A 79 -4.66 -18.05 12.19
CA VAL A 79 -3.74 -18.67 13.17
C VAL A 79 -2.68 -17.66 13.59
N ALA A 80 -2.09 -16.91 12.65
CA ALA A 80 -1.05 -15.92 12.92
C ALA A 80 -1.54 -14.72 13.74
N GLN A 81 -2.85 -14.41 13.70
CA GLN A 81 -3.46 -13.41 14.60
C GLN A 81 -3.31 -13.79 16.07
N TYR A 82 -3.48 -15.07 16.40
CA TYR A 82 -3.50 -15.54 17.79
C TYR A 82 -2.15 -16.10 18.26
N SER A 83 -1.39 -16.77 17.39
CA SER A 83 -0.03 -17.24 17.69
C SER A 83 0.81 -17.36 16.41
N GLY A 84 1.86 -16.55 16.33
CA GLY A 84 2.77 -16.59 15.21
C GLY A 84 3.62 -17.87 15.20
N ALA A 85 4.04 -18.36 16.37
CA ALA A 85 4.78 -19.63 16.50
C ALA A 85 3.96 -20.83 15.99
N LEU A 86 2.67 -20.91 16.33
CA LEU A 86 1.78 -21.96 15.83
C LEU A 86 1.56 -21.86 14.32
N ALA A 87 1.30 -20.65 13.81
CA ALA A 87 1.11 -20.42 12.38
C ALA A 87 2.35 -20.79 11.56
N PHE A 88 3.54 -20.42 12.06
CA PHE A 88 4.80 -20.72 11.41
C PHE A 88 5.07 -22.23 11.38
N LEU A 89 4.94 -22.91 12.53
CA LEU A 89 5.17 -24.35 12.62
C LEU A 89 4.17 -25.14 11.74
N GLN A 90 2.88 -24.80 11.78
CA GLN A 90 1.87 -25.42 10.92
C GLN A 90 2.17 -25.18 9.43
N THR A 91 2.66 -24.00 9.06
CA THR A 91 3.04 -23.69 7.66
C THR A 91 4.22 -24.55 7.18
N GLN A 92 5.19 -24.86 8.05
CA GLN A 92 6.26 -25.81 7.70
C GLN A 92 5.70 -27.19 7.38
N HIS A 93 4.76 -27.67 8.19
CA HIS A 93 4.13 -28.97 7.99
C HIS A 93 3.28 -29.04 6.71
N GLN A 94 2.47 -28.02 6.46
CA GLN A 94 1.70 -27.89 5.23
C GLN A 94 2.60 -27.85 3.98
N SER A 95 3.78 -27.22 4.09
CA SER A 95 4.74 -27.16 2.99
C SER A 95 5.31 -28.54 2.66
N ALA A 96 5.64 -29.34 3.69
CA ALA A 96 6.05 -30.74 3.49
C ALA A 96 4.96 -31.57 2.81
N ALA A 97 3.70 -31.41 3.24
CA ALA A 97 2.55 -32.08 2.63
C ALA A 97 2.42 -31.70 1.14
N GLY A 98 2.55 -30.42 0.80
CA GLY A 98 2.50 -29.95 -0.59
C GLY A 98 3.63 -30.52 -1.46
N MET A 99 4.84 -30.66 -0.91
CA MET A 99 5.97 -31.25 -1.63
C MET A 99 5.77 -32.74 -1.91
N LEU A 100 5.19 -33.48 -0.96
CA LEU A 100 4.84 -34.89 -1.11
C LEU A 100 3.71 -35.09 -2.12
N VAL A 101 2.71 -34.21 -2.13
CA VAL A 101 1.65 -34.20 -3.17
C VAL A 101 2.25 -33.96 -4.56
N ALA A 102 3.25 -33.08 -4.68
CA ALA A 102 3.95 -32.80 -5.94
C ALA A 102 4.99 -33.87 -6.33
N SER A 103 5.26 -34.85 -5.47
CA SER A 103 6.18 -35.95 -5.73
C SER A 103 5.58 -37.00 -6.67
N ASN A 104 6.43 -37.68 -7.45
CA ASN A 104 6.05 -38.88 -8.19
C ASN A 104 6.33 -40.18 -7.40
N ASN A 105 6.82 -40.08 -6.16
CA ASN A 105 7.14 -41.22 -5.32
C ASN A 105 5.88 -41.70 -4.58
N ALA A 106 5.18 -42.69 -5.17
CA ALA A 106 3.93 -43.24 -4.65
C ALA A 106 4.10 -43.83 -3.23
N SER A 107 5.23 -44.47 -2.95
CA SER A 107 5.50 -45.05 -1.62
C SER A 107 5.58 -43.98 -0.53
N LEU A 108 6.19 -42.82 -0.82
CA LEU A 108 6.17 -41.70 0.12
C LEU A 108 4.77 -41.10 0.25
N GLN A 109 4.03 -40.97 -0.85
CA GLN A 109 2.65 -40.46 -0.80
C GLN A 109 1.77 -41.32 0.12
N GLU A 110 1.79 -42.65 -0.07
CA GLU A 110 1.01 -43.60 0.73
C GLU A 110 1.47 -43.66 2.19
N LYS A 111 2.78 -43.55 2.45
CA LYS A 111 3.33 -43.57 3.81
C LYS A 111 2.93 -42.35 4.64
N TYR A 112 2.87 -41.16 4.03
CA TYR A 112 2.75 -39.90 4.75
C TYR A 112 1.38 -39.23 4.63
N LEU A 113 0.89 -39.01 3.40
CA LEU A 113 -0.23 -38.09 3.15
C LEU A 113 -1.52 -38.42 3.93
N PRO A 114 -1.93 -39.69 4.11
CA PRO A 114 -3.13 -40.03 4.89
C PRO A 114 -3.11 -39.56 6.35
N TYR A 115 -1.92 -39.34 6.91
CA TYR A 115 -1.69 -39.16 8.35
C TYR A 115 -1.22 -37.74 8.71
N MET A 116 -1.09 -36.85 7.73
CA MET A 116 -0.59 -35.49 7.96
C MET A 116 -1.70 -34.52 8.40
N SER A 117 -2.95 -34.72 7.96
CA SER A 117 -4.03 -33.77 8.26
C SER A 117 -4.40 -33.73 9.74
N ASP A 118 -4.32 -34.86 10.44
CA ASP A 118 -4.66 -35.00 11.85
C ASP A 118 -3.44 -35.03 12.80
N GLY A 119 -2.23 -34.99 12.23
CA GLY A 119 -0.98 -34.95 12.97
C GLY A 119 -0.51 -36.30 13.50
N GLN A 120 -1.05 -37.42 13.01
CA GLN A 120 -0.46 -38.75 13.26
C GLN A 120 0.98 -38.84 12.74
N VAL A 121 1.29 -38.14 11.65
CA VAL A 121 2.65 -37.89 11.19
C VAL A 121 2.91 -36.39 11.07
N LEU A 122 4.00 -35.92 11.68
CA LEU A 122 4.43 -34.54 11.63
C LEU A 122 5.81 -34.43 10.96
N LEU A 123 5.87 -33.66 9.89
CA LEU A 123 7.02 -33.55 9.00
C LEU A 123 7.34 -32.08 8.72
N GLY A 124 8.61 -31.71 8.76
CA GLY A 124 9.10 -30.35 8.48
C GLY A 124 9.78 -30.20 7.13
N VAL A 125 10.43 -29.06 6.92
CA VAL A 125 11.26 -28.82 5.72
C VAL A 125 12.55 -28.06 6.09
N GLY A 126 13.62 -28.30 5.32
CA GLY A 126 14.95 -27.72 5.53
C GLY A 126 15.70 -27.56 4.21
N PHE A 127 15.37 -26.52 3.46
CA PHE A 127 15.96 -26.25 2.13
C PHE A 127 16.30 -24.76 1.90
N SER A 128 16.37 -23.97 2.97
CA SER A 128 16.64 -22.53 2.89
C SER A 128 17.99 -22.22 2.24
N GLN A 129 18.99 -23.09 2.42
CA GLN A 129 20.34 -23.01 1.86
C GLN A 129 20.36 -22.93 0.33
N LEU A 130 19.36 -23.44 -0.36
CA LEU A 130 19.31 -23.37 -1.83
C LEU A 130 19.15 -21.94 -2.36
N ARG A 131 18.73 -20.98 -1.51
CA ARG A 131 18.57 -19.57 -1.88
C ARG A 131 19.88 -18.79 -1.86
N ARG A 132 20.96 -19.36 -1.32
CA ARG A 132 22.27 -18.71 -1.26
C ARG A 132 22.94 -18.81 -2.62
N GLU A 133 23.58 -17.72 -3.02
CA GLU A 133 24.53 -17.71 -4.13
C GLU A 133 25.90 -18.22 -3.69
N GLY A 134 26.66 -18.76 -4.64
CA GLY A 134 28.01 -19.30 -4.44
C GLY A 134 28.02 -20.80 -4.16
N GLU A 135 29.09 -21.26 -3.50
CA GLU A 135 29.30 -22.68 -3.20
C GLU A 135 28.12 -23.29 -2.40
N PRO A 136 27.54 -24.42 -2.85
CA PRO A 136 26.43 -25.05 -2.14
C PRO A 136 26.79 -25.48 -0.72
N LEU A 137 25.95 -25.12 0.26
CA LEU A 137 26.14 -25.54 1.65
C LEU A 137 25.86 -27.02 1.88
N VAL A 138 25.07 -27.66 1.00
CA VAL A 138 24.77 -29.09 1.03
C VAL A 138 24.88 -29.63 -0.38
N VAL A 139 25.75 -30.62 -0.56
CA VAL A 139 25.98 -31.30 -1.83
C VAL A 139 25.48 -32.74 -1.77
N ALA A 140 25.04 -33.25 -2.90
CA ALA A 140 24.66 -34.65 -3.07
C ALA A 140 25.49 -35.27 -4.19
N VAL A 141 26.13 -36.41 -3.92
CA VAL A 141 26.84 -37.20 -4.92
C VAL A 141 26.01 -38.44 -5.25
N PRO A 142 25.67 -38.69 -6.53
CA PRO A 142 25.01 -39.93 -6.93
C PRO A 142 25.87 -41.15 -6.60
N VAL A 143 25.30 -42.14 -5.94
CA VAL A 143 25.94 -43.41 -5.57
C VAL A 143 24.98 -44.59 -5.87
N PRO A 144 25.45 -45.84 -5.94
CA PRO A 144 24.55 -46.98 -6.11
C PRO A 144 23.44 -46.99 -5.06
N GLY A 145 22.18 -47.03 -5.50
CA GLY A 145 21.00 -47.06 -4.64
C GLY A 145 20.51 -45.70 -4.12
N GLY A 146 21.19 -44.58 -4.40
CA GLY A 146 20.72 -43.27 -3.95
C GLY A 146 21.76 -42.15 -4.08
N TYR A 147 21.86 -41.33 -3.03
CA TYR A 147 22.73 -40.15 -2.97
C TYR A 147 23.47 -40.08 -1.65
N GLN A 148 24.73 -39.67 -1.67
CA GLN A 148 25.49 -39.34 -0.48
C GLN A 148 25.47 -37.83 -0.26
N LEU A 149 24.87 -37.39 0.85
CA LEU A 149 24.67 -35.99 1.20
C LEU A 149 25.75 -35.55 2.20
N ASN A 150 26.33 -34.38 1.94
CA ASN A 150 27.32 -33.76 2.80
C ASN A 150 27.05 -32.27 2.92
N GLY A 151 27.10 -31.74 4.14
CA GLY A 151 27.05 -30.30 4.40
C GLY A 151 26.11 -29.89 5.52
N VAL A 152 25.74 -28.61 5.53
CA VAL A 152 25.02 -27.96 6.62
C VAL A 152 23.71 -27.36 6.14
N VAL A 153 22.61 -27.74 6.78
CA VAL A 153 21.26 -27.22 6.56
C VAL A 153 20.94 -26.23 7.69
N PRO A 154 21.00 -24.91 7.44
CA PRO A 154 20.61 -23.93 8.43
C PRO A 154 19.07 -23.81 8.51
N TRP A 155 18.58 -23.32 9.66
CA TRP A 155 17.17 -22.96 9.87
C TRP A 155 16.18 -24.13 9.71
N VAL A 156 16.48 -25.29 10.31
CA VAL A 156 15.55 -26.43 10.36
C VAL A 156 14.64 -26.27 11.57
N THR A 157 13.38 -25.92 11.33
CA THR A 157 12.37 -25.68 12.37
C THR A 157 11.57 -26.95 12.70
N GLY A 158 11.18 -27.10 13.97
CA GLY A 158 10.36 -28.22 14.44
C GLY A 158 11.15 -29.35 15.09
N TRP A 159 12.40 -29.11 15.50
CA TRP A 159 13.21 -30.13 16.18
C TRP A 159 12.56 -30.56 17.50
N ASN A 160 12.51 -31.87 17.77
CA ASN A 160 11.72 -32.51 18.83
C ASN A 160 10.18 -32.31 18.75
N LEU A 161 9.67 -31.73 17.67
CA LEU A 161 8.23 -31.56 17.41
C LEU A 161 7.79 -32.37 16.18
N PHE A 162 8.64 -32.47 15.17
CA PHE A 162 8.45 -33.27 13.97
C PHE A 162 9.39 -34.48 13.99
N SER A 163 8.94 -35.60 13.39
CA SER A 163 9.73 -36.83 13.35
C SER A 163 10.80 -36.79 12.25
N GLU A 164 10.49 -36.16 11.12
CA GLU A 164 11.29 -36.13 9.91
C GLU A 164 11.18 -34.76 9.24
N PHE A 165 12.06 -34.47 8.28
CA PHE A 165 11.96 -33.29 7.44
C PHE A 165 12.44 -33.56 6.03
N ILE A 166 11.95 -32.77 5.08
CA ILE A 166 12.44 -32.79 3.69
C ILE A 166 13.67 -31.89 3.60
N VAL A 167 14.84 -32.48 3.37
CA VAL A 167 16.10 -31.79 3.09
C VAL A 167 16.30 -31.62 1.59
N ALA A 168 17.13 -30.65 1.20
CA ALA A 168 17.58 -30.51 -0.18
C ALA A 168 19.10 -30.37 -0.29
N ALA A 169 19.66 -30.90 -1.37
CA ALA A 169 21.09 -30.88 -1.66
C ALA A 169 21.34 -30.65 -3.15
N THR A 170 22.42 -29.93 -3.49
CA THR A 170 22.80 -29.62 -4.86
C THR A 170 23.61 -30.77 -5.46
N LEU A 171 23.25 -31.19 -6.67
CA LEU A 171 23.93 -32.21 -7.47
C LEU A 171 25.10 -31.60 -8.25
N PRO A 172 26.05 -32.41 -8.78
CA PRO A 172 27.18 -31.90 -9.55
C PRO A 172 26.79 -31.19 -10.86
N ASP A 173 25.55 -31.34 -11.31
CA ASP A 173 24.97 -30.70 -12.50
C ASP A 173 24.01 -29.55 -12.14
N ASP A 174 24.15 -28.98 -10.95
CA ASP A 174 23.38 -27.86 -10.38
C ASP A 174 21.88 -28.13 -10.14
N ARG A 175 21.38 -29.32 -10.47
CA ARG A 175 20.04 -29.75 -10.06
C ARG A 175 19.98 -29.91 -8.54
N SER A 176 18.79 -29.92 -7.97
CA SER A 176 18.61 -30.14 -6.53
C SER A 176 17.81 -31.41 -6.27
N VAL A 177 18.37 -32.32 -5.48
CA VAL A 177 17.65 -33.50 -4.97
C VAL A 177 17.00 -33.15 -3.63
N PHE A 178 15.75 -33.55 -3.46
CA PHE A 178 14.99 -33.40 -2.23
C PHE A 178 14.70 -34.78 -1.66
N GLY A 179 14.91 -34.98 -0.37
CA GLY A 179 14.74 -36.27 0.29
C GLY A 179 14.24 -36.15 1.72
N ILE A 180 13.61 -37.22 2.21
CA ILE A 180 13.18 -37.29 3.62
C ILE A 180 14.33 -37.81 4.48
N VAL A 181 14.60 -37.12 5.58
CA VAL A 181 15.57 -37.54 6.59
C VAL A 181 14.98 -37.39 8.00
N PRO A 182 15.48 -38.15 9.00
CA PRO A 182 15.04 -38.02 10.39
C PRO A 182 15.31 -36.61 10.95
N LEU A 183 14.41 -36.09 11.79
CA LEU A 183 14.65 -34.87 12.57
C LEU A 183 15.10 -35.21 14.00
N VAL A 184 16.00 -36.19 14.09
CA VAL A 184 16.60 -36.70 15.33
C VAL A 184 18.02 -37.17 15.01
N GLU A 185 18.94 -37.02 15.95
CA GLU A 185 20.31 -37.49 15.77
C GLU A 185 20.32 -38.95 15.35
N THR A 186 20.96 -39.23 14.22
CA THR A 186 20.93 -40.56 13.61
C THR A 186 22.29 -40.90 13.03
N HIS A 187 22.77 -42.10 13.34
CA HIS A 187 23.95 -42.70 12.72
C HIS A 187 23.52 -43.92 11.91
N GLN A 188 23.86 -43.93 10.63
CA GLN A 188 23.60 -45.03 9.73
C GLN A 188 24.68 -46.12 9.91
N PRO A 189 24.33 -47.41 9.74
CA PRO A 189 25.28 -48.51 9.90
C PRO A 189 26.54 -48.42 9.03
N LEU A 190 26.47 -47.71 7.90
CA LEU A 190 27.56 -47.54 6.94
C LEU A 190 28.38 -46.25 7.17
N GLY A 191 28.23 -45.60 8.32
CA GLY A 191 29.06 -44.46 8.75
C GLY A 191 28.46 -43.07 8.54
N GLY A 192 27.37 -42.95 7.77
CA GLY A 192 26.67 -41.68 7.58
C GLY A 192 26.07 -41.16 8.90
N ALA A 193 26.12 -39.85 9.13
CA ALA A 193 25.63 -39.22 10.33
C ALA A 193 24.79 -37.98 10.03
N LEU A 194 23.74 -37.81 10.83
CA LEU A 194 22.91 -36.61 10.86
C LEU A 194 22.86 -36.10 12.30
N THR A 195 23.47 -34.94 12.53
CA THR A 195 23.58 -34.30 13.85
C THR A 195 22.96 -32.91 13.85
N PHE A 196 22.63 -32.39 15.03
CA PHE A 196 21.94 -31.11 15.15
C PHE A 196 22.65 -30.18 16.15
N SER A 197 22.60 -28.88 15.90
CA SER A 197 22.99 -27.89 16.90
C SER A 197 21.99 -27.86 18.06
N GLN A 198 22.36 -27.18 19.16
CA GLN A 198 21.35 -26.73 20.12
C GLN A 198 20.33 -25.79 19.43
N PRO A 199 19.08 -25.70 19.94
CA PRO A 199 18.10 -24.74 19.45
C PRO A 199 18.65 -23.31 19.43
N ALA A 200 18.40 -22.61 18.33
CA ALA A 200 18.85 -21.24 18.14
C ALA A 200 18.20 -20.29 19.15
N GLN A 201 18.99 -19.32 19.67
CA GLN A 201 18.48 -18.26 20.52
C GLN A 201 17.81 -17.18 19.66
N LEU A 202 16.53 -17.39 19.33
CA LEU A 202 15.74 -16.46 18.52
C LEU A 202 15.17 -15.32 19.36
N ALA A 203 14.91 -14.17 18.72
CA ALA A 203 14.23 -13.04 19.36
C ALA A 203 12.73 -13.31 19.60
N ALA A 204 12.13 -14.21 18.81
CA ALA A 204 10.73 -14.60 18.91
C ALA A 204 10.52 -16.04 18.45
N MET A 205 9.38 -16.62 18.77
CA MET A 205 9.00 -17.98 18.38
C MET A 205 10.07 -19.02 18.75
N THR A 206 10.72 -18.85 19.91
CA THR A 206 11.80 -19.73 20.36
C THR A 206 11.29 -21.15 20.60
N SER A 207 10.00 -21.30 20.92
CA SER A 207 9.32 -22.58 21.09
C SER A 207 9.33 -23.47 19.84
N THR A 208 9.57 -22.90 18.65
CA THR A 208 9.58 -23.62 17.38
C THR A 208 10.80 -24.52 17.19
N ASN A 209 11.78 -24.47 18.10
CA ASN A 209 12.98 -25.31 18.13
C ASN A 209 13.69 -25.35 16.77
N THR A 210 14.18 -24.19 16.34
CA THR A 210 14.95 -24.09 15.10
C THR A 210 16.40 -24.44 15.34
N VAL A 211 16.95 -25.39 14.59
CA VAL A 211 18.32 -25.92 14.70
C VAL A 211 19.05 -25.84 13.37
N THR A 212 20.36 -26.08 13.40
CA THR A 212 21.16 -26.37 12.21
C THR A 212 21.40 -27.87 12.15
N ALA A 213 21.11 -28.50 11.01
CA ALA A 213 21.39 -29.92 10.78
C ALA A 213 22.71 -30.08 10.00
N THR A 214 23.54 -31.05 10.40
CA THR A 214 24.79 -31.38 9.71
C THR A 214 24.71 -32.80 9.19
N LEU A 215 24.88 -32.96 7.87
CA LEU A 215 24.95 -34.24 7.19
C LEU A 215 26.41 -34.55 6.90
N THR A 216 26.90 -35.69 7.40
CA THR A 216 28.24 -36.21 7.10
C THR A 216 28.09 -37.58 6.47
N ASP A 217 28.45 -37.70 5.20
CA ASP A 217 28.33 -38.93 4.40
C ASP A 217 26.96 -39.60 4.51
N TRP A 218 25.90 -38.80 4.61
CA TRP A 218 24.56 -39.31 4.82
C TRP A 218 24.03 -39.98 3.55
N PHE A 219 23.74 -41.28 3.62
CA PHE A 219 23.14 -41.99 2.50
C PHE A 219 21.63 -41.77 2.47
N LEU A 220 21.16 -41.02 1.47
CA LEU A 220 19.75 -40.88 1.10
C LEU A 220 19.40 -41.97 0.07
N PRO A 221 18.63 -42.99 0.43
CA PRO A 221 18.28 -44.04 -0.52
C PRO A 221 17.23 -43.55 -1.52
N THR A 222 17.15 -44.21 -2.69
CA THR A 222 16.28 -43.78 -3.80
C THR A 222 14.80 -43.72 -3.39
N GLU A 223 14.35 -44.64 -2.53
CA GLU A 223 12.99 -44.66 -1.97
C GLU A 223 12.70 -43.44 -1.07
N GLY A 224 13.73 -42.82 -0.50
CA GLY A 224 13.62 -41.61 0.32
C GLY A 224 13.62 -40.30 -0.49
N VAL A 225 13.83 -40.38 -1.81
CA VAL A 225 13.84 -39.20 -2.69
C VAL A 225 12.41 -38.73 -2.96
N VAL A 226 12.15 -37.46 -2.65
CA VAL A 226 10.87 -36.79 -2.91
C VAL A 226 10.79 -36.36 -4.37
N PHE A 227 11.79 -35.62 -4.86
CA PHE A 227 11.92 -35.27 -6.27
C PHE A 227 13.31 -34.69 -6.56
N ILE A 228 13.62 -34.54 -7.84
CA ILE A 228 14.77 -33.77 -8.34
C ILE A 228 14.23 -32.57 -9.12
N LYS A 229 14.73 -31.37 -8.82
CA LYS A 229 14.36 -30.13 -9.51
C LYS A 229 15.51 -29.61 -10.38
N PRO A 230 15.20 -28.92 -11.48
CA PRO A 230 16.22 -28.30 -12.33
C PRO A 230 16.99 -27.22 -11.56
N ALA A 231 18.18 -26.88 -12.06
CA ALA A 231 18.97 -25.77 -11.55
C ALA A 231 18.13 -24.46 -11.55
N GLY A 232 18.30 -23.63 -10.52
CA GLY A 232 17.58 -22.36 -10.40
C GLY A 232 16.10 -22.46 -9.98
N TRP A 233 15.53 -23.67 -9.87
CA TRP A 233 14.10 -23.88 -9.56
C TRP A 233 13.62 -23.12 -8.31
N ILE A 234 14.46 -23.03 -7.27
CA ILE A 234 14.07 -22.37 -6.02
C ILE A 234 13.80 -20.86 -6.23
N HIS A 235 14.56 -20.21 -7.11
CA HIS A 235 14.38 -18.79 -7.42
C HIS A 235 13.11 -18.55 -8.23
N GLU A 236 12.83 -19.41 -9.23
CA GLU A 236 11.56 -19.38 -9.98
C GLU A 236 10.36 -19.65 -9.06
N ASN A 237 10.50 -20.63 -8.17
CA ASN A 237 9.46 -20.95 -7.19
C ASN A 237 9.20 -19.77 -6.25
N ASP A 238 10.23 -19.09 -5.76
CA ASP A 238 10.07 -17.91 -4.92
C ASP A 238 9.39 -16.76 -5.68
N GLN A 239 9.71 -16.56 -6.96
CA GLN A 239 9.04 -15.55 -7.81
C GLN A 239 7.54 -15.85 -8.00
N ASN A 240 7.18 -17.11 -8.17
CA ASN A 240 5.78 -17.53 -8.36
C ASN A 240 4.96 -17.45 -7.07
N ASN A 241 5.61 -17.53 -5.90
CA ASN A 241 4.93 -17.69 -4.62
C ASN A 241 5.12 -16.51 -3.64
N VAL A 242 5.57 -15.35 -4.13
CA VAL A 242 5.86 -14.14 -3.34
C VAL A 242 4.79 -13.80 -2.29
N LEU A 243 3.51 -13.95 -2.67
CA LEU A 243 2.39 -13.55 -1.81
C LEU A 243 2.03 -14.58 -0.73
N ARG A 244 2.53 -15.82 -0.78
CA ARG A 244 2.11 -16.84 0.21
C ARG A 244 2.44 -16.46 1.65
N ALA A 245 3.57 -15.81 1.87
CA ALA A 245 3.99 -15.40 3.21
C ALA A 245 3.28 -14.13 3.73
N THR A 246 2.48 -13.43 2.90
CA THR A 246 1.80 -12.21 3.36
C THR A 246 0.75 -12.48 4.43
N PHE A 247 0.08 -13.64 4.39
CA PHE A 247 -0.96 -13.98 5.36
C PHE A 247 -0.44 -14.09 6.80
N LEU A 248 0.81 -14.51 6.97
CA LEU A 248 1.46 -14.50 8.28
C LEU A 248 1.65 -13.07 8.80
N ALA A 249 2.11 -12.16 7.94
CA ALA A 249 2.32 -10.76 8.28
C ALA A 249 0.98 -10.04 8.53
N THR A 250 -0.03 -10.23 7.68
CA THR A 250 -1.35 -9.61 7.88
C THR A 250 -2.08 -10.19 9.09
N GLY A 251 -1.89 -11.47 9.41
CA GLY A 251 -2.38 -12.09 10.64
C GLY A 251 -1.75 -11.46 11.87
N CYS A 252 -0.42 -11.34 11.89
CA CYS A 252 0.29 -10.62 12.94
C CYS A 252 -0.20 -9.17 13.11
N ALA A 253 -0.42 -8.47 11.99
CA ALA A 253 -0.99 -7.12 12.00
C ALA A 253 -2.40 -7.09 12.63
N LEU A 254 -3.26 -8.07 12.34
CA LEU A 254 -4.58 -8.19 12.99
C LEU A 254 -4.45 -8.40 14.51
N GLY A 255 -3.49 -9.20 14.95
CA GLY A 255 -3.20 -9.39 16.38
C GLY A 255 -2.80 -8.08 17.07
N GLY A 256 -2.03 -7.23 16.38
CA GLY A 256 -1.71 -5.88 16.85
C GLY A 256 -2.93 -4.96 16.88
N LEU A 257 -3.76 -4.97 15.83
CA LEU A 257 -5.00 -4.18 15.77
C LEU A 257 -5.98 -4.53 16.88
N GLU A 258 -6.10 -5.79 17.27
CA GLU A 258 -6.97 -6.22 18.38
C GLU A 258 -6.56 -5.57 19.71
N ILE A 259 -5.24 -5.43 19.94
CA ILE A 259 -4.70 -4.72 21.10
C ILE A 259 -5.01 -3.22 21.02
N LEU A 260 -4.87 -2.60 19.83
CA LEU A 260 -5.26 -1.20 19.61
C LEU A 260 -6.75 -0.99 19.86
N GLU A 261 -7.61 -1.85 19.34
CA GLU A 261 -9.06 -1.77 19.48
C GLU A 261 -9.46 -1.84 20.96
N PHE A 262 -8.91 -2.82 21.67
CA PHE A 262 -9.12 -2.96 23.11
C PHE A 262 -8.67 -1.71 23.87
N ALA A 263 -7.49 -1.17 23.55
CA ALA A 263 -6.97 0.05 24.15
C ALA A 263 -7.85 1.28 23.82
N ALA A 264 -8.34 1.40 22.58
CA ALA A 264 -9.23 2.48 22.15
C ALA A 264 -10.54 2.48 22.95
N LYS A 265 -11.14 1.30 23.15
CA LYS A 265 -12.36 1.12 23.97
C LYS A 265 -12.08 1.41 25.44
N LYS A 266 -11.02 0.83 26.01
CA LYS A 266 -10.69 0.93 27.45
C LYS A 266 -10.26 2.33 27.87
N LYS A 267 -9.41 3.00 27.07
CA LYS A 267 -8.86 4.32 27.41
C LYS A 267 -9.75 5.46 26.94
N SER A 268 -10.60 5.25 25.92
CA SER A 268 -11.50 6.27 25.36
C SER A 268 -10.78 7.56 24.91
N LEU A 269 -9.51 7.45 24.52
CA LEU A 269 -8.71 8.58 24.01
C LEU A 269 -8.85 8.66 22.50
N ARG A 270 -9.25 9.84 21.98
CA ARG A 270 -9.54 10.06 20.55
C ARG A 270 -8.38 9.66 19.64
N PHE A 271 -7.15 10.05 19.97
CA PHE A 271 -5.98 9.73 19.12
C PHE A 271 -5.72 8.22 18.98
N ILE A 272 -6.10 7.40 19.96
CA ILE A 272 -5.97 5.94 19.86
C ILE A 272 -7.00 5.38 18.89
N ARG A 273 -8.24 5.91 18.94
CA ARG A 273 -9.31 5.56 18.01
C ARG A 273 -8.93 5.96 16.59
N ASP A 274 -8.47 7.19 16.39
CA ASP A 274 -8.06 7.70 15.07
C ASP A 274 -6.93 6.84 14.48
N ALA A 275 -5.93 6.47 15.30
CA ALA A 275 -4.85 5.58 14.88
C ALA A 275 -5.36 4.16 14.55
N PHE A 276 -6.26 3.61 15.37
CA PHE A 276 -6.88 2.31 15.12
C PHE A 276 -7.67 2.29 13.80
N GLU A 277 -8.55 3.26 13.59
CA GLU A 277 -9.38 3.36 12.37
C GLU A 277 -8.51 3.53 11.12
N SER A 278 -7.48 4.39 11.19
CA SER A 278 -6.54 4.59 10.09
C SER A 278 -5.77 3.31 9.73
N LEU A 279 -5.17 2.65 10.72
CA LEU A 279 -4.40 1.42 10.52
C LEU A 279 -5.29 0.24 10.10
N GLN A 280 -6.52 0.16 10.64
CA GLN A 280 -7.50 -0.86 10.24
C GLN A 280 -7.90 -0.68 8.77
N GLN A 281 -8.14 0.55 8.32
CA GLN A 281 -8.46 0.83 6.93
C GLN A 281 -7.28 0.48 6.01
N GLU A 282 -6.05 0.89 6.35
CA GLU A 282 -4.86 0.60 5.56
C GLU A 282 -4.61 -0.92 5.45
N LEU A 283 -4.75 -1.66 6.56
CA LEU A 283 -4.63 -3.11 6.57
C LEU A 283 -5.75 -3.78 5.75
N SER A 284 -6.97 -3.28 5.83
CA SER A 284 -8.09 -3.81 5.04
C SER A 284 -7.85 -3.63 3.55
N ASN A 285 -7.33 -2.48 3.13
CA ASN A 285 -6.95 -2.21 1.74
C ASN A 285 -5.82 -3.14 1.27
N CYS A 286 -4.77 -3.31 2.09
CA CYS A 286 -3.66 -4.22 1.81
C CYS A 286 -4.15 -5.66 1.62
N ARG A 287 -4.98 -6.15 2.56
CA ARG A 287 -5.56 -7.50 2.49
C ARG A 287 -6.45 -7.70 1.27
N ALA A 288 -7.27 -6.71 0.91
CA ALA A 288 -8.10 -6.75 -0.29
C ALA A 288 -7.24 -6.81 -1.56
N ALA A 289 -6.20 -5.98 -1.65
CA ALA A 289 -5.28 -5.96 -2.79
C ALA A 289 -4.51 -7.28 -2.95
N ILE A 290 -4.04 -7.88 -1.85
CA ILE A 290 -3.39 -9.20 -1.85
C ILE A 290 -4.34 -10.28 -2.37
N ARG A 291 -5.59 -10.31 -1.90
CA ARG A 291 -6.58 -11.29 -2.35
C ARG A 291 -6.94 -11.12 -3.83
N ALA A 292 -7.11 -9.89 -4.29
CA ALA A 292 -7.32 -9.60 -5.71
C ALA A 292 -6.11 -10.07 -6.55
N ALA A 293 -4.89 -9.87 -6.04
CA ALA A 293 -3.67 -10.28 -6.70
C ALA A 293 -3.50 -11.80 -6.83
N GLN A 294 -4.04 -12.58 -5.88
CA GLN A 294 -4.04 -14.05 -6.00
C GLN A 294 -4.90 -14.55 -7.16
N GLN A 295 -5.97 -13.83 -7.51
CA GLN A 295 -6.89 -14.20 -8.59
C GLN A 295 -6.47 -13.65 -9.95
N ASN A 296 -5.46 -12.78 -10.00
CA ASN A 296 -5.02 -12.12 -11.22
C ASN A 296 -3.63 -12.64 -11.64
N SER A 297 -3.61 -13.48 -12.68
CA SER A 297 -2.37 -14.00 -13.26
C SER A 297 -1.55 -12.96 -14.02
N ASN A 298 -2.15 -11.83 -14.43
CA ASN A 298 -1.48 -10.79 -15.22
C ASN A 298 -0.67 -9.81 -14.36
N LEU A 299 -0.74 -9.91 -13.03
CA LEU A 299 -0.02 -9.05 -12.12
C LEU A 299 1.49 -9.31 -12.19
N SER A 300 2.27 -8.26 -12.45
CA SER A 300 3.71 -8.35 -12.61
C SER A 300 4.41 -8.75 -11.30
N PHE A 301 5.63 -9.28 -11.43
CA PHE A 301 6.45 -9.64 -10.28
C PHE A 301 6.71 -8.43 -9.35
N THR A 302 7.01 -7.27 -9.92
CA THR A 302 7.24 -6.02 -9.16
C THR A 302 6.02 -5.62 -8.32
N GLU A 303 4.82 -5.69 -8.88
CA GLU A 303 3.60 -5.35 -8.15
C GLU A 303 3.34 -6.33 -6.99
N ARG A 304 3.60 -7.64 -7.19
CA ARG A 304 3.51 -8.64 -6.12
C ARG A 304 4.53 -8.36 -5.00
N LEU A 305 5.73 -7.93 -5.34
CA LEU A 305 6.74 -7.51 -4.36
C LEU A 305 6.28 -6.31 -3.54
N GLN A 306 5.64 -5.31 -4.16
CA GLN A 306 5.11 -4.15 -3.44
C GLN A 306 4.00 -4.54 -2.45
N LEU A 307 3.12 -5.47 -2.82
CA LEU A 307 2.11 -6.00 -1.91
C LEU A 307 2.75 -6.78 -0.74
N ARG A 308 3.79 -7.57 -1.01
CA ARG A 308 4.55 -8.27 0.05
C ARG A 308 5.21 -7.30 1.02
N ALA A 309 5.85 -6.26 0.50
CA ALA A 309 6.46 -5.20 1.29
C ALA A 309 5.42 -4.41 2.12
N TRP A 310 4.24 -4.13 1.55
CA TRP A 310 3.16 -3.45 2.28
C TRP A 310 2.65 -4.26 3.47
N ALA A 311 2.46 -5.57 3.31
CA ALA A 311 2.06 -6.45 4.42
C ALA A 311 3.10 -6.47 5.55
N ILE A 312 4.40 -6.52 5.20
CA ILE A 312 5.50 -6.50 6.18
C ILE A 312 5.53 -5.17 6.95
N ASP A 313 5.49 -4.04 6.23
CA ASP A 313 5.45 -2.69 6.84
C ASP A 313 4.26 -2.53 7.80
N LEU A 314 3.07 -2.95 7.39
CA LEU A 314 1.89 -2.89 8.24
C LEU A 314 2.01 -3.77 9.48
N ALA A 315 2.54 -4.99 9.36
CA ALA A 315 2.80 -5.84 10.53
C ALA A 315 3.71 -5.14 11.53
N ALA A 316 4.80 -4.51 11.08
CA ALA A 316 5.72 -3.77 11.93
C ALA A 316 5.07 -2.50 12.55
N ARG A 317 4.42 -1.65 11.74
CA ARG A 317 3.79 -0.41 12.20
C ARG A 317 2.66 -0.65 13.19
N ILE A 318 1.79 -1.62 12.90
CA ILE A 318 0.64 -1.91 13.75
C ILE A 318 1.07 -2.57 15.06
N SER A 319 2.01 -3.52 15.01
CA SER A 319 2.55 -4.13 16.22
C SER A 319 3.32 -3.12 17.08
N HIS A 320 4.03 -2.17 16.47
CA HIS A 320 4.64 -1.06 17.21
C HIS A 320 3.60 -0.13 17.83
N ALA A 321 2.51 0.18 17.11
CA ALA A 321 1.40 0.93 17.69
C ALA A 321 0.77 0.19 18.89
N ALA A 322 0.72 -1.14 18.85
CA ALA A 322 0.26 -1.97 19.97
C ALA A 322 1.17 -1.81 21.21
N ILE A 323 2.49 -1.71 21.02
CA ILE A 323 3.43 -1.36 22.11
C ILE A 323 3.08 0.01 22.69
N ALA A 324 2.94 1.02 21.84
CA ALA A 324 2.73 2.40 22.27
C ALA A 324 1.45 2.55 23.10
N VAL A 325 0.33 1.97 22.64
CA VAL A 325 -0.95 2.04 23.36
C VAL A 325 -0.95 1.21 24.65
N SER A 326 -0.09 0.20 24.77
CA SER A 326 0.09 -0.60 25.98
C SER A 326 1.09 0.01 26.98
N SER A 327 1.86 1.02 26.56
CA SER A 327 2.79 1.78 27.42
C SER A 327 3.80 0.86 28.13
N GLY A 328 4.27 1.19 29.33
CA GLY A 328 5.25 0.37 30.06
C GLY A 328 4.83 -1.08 30.30
N GLY A 329 3.51 -1.35 30.35
CA GLY A 329 2.97 -2.71 30.48
C GLY A 329 3.33 -3.62 29.29
N ALA A 330 3.60 -3.04 28.13
CA ALA A 330 4.00 -3.80 26.94
C ALA A 330 5.32 -4.58 27.15
N ILE A 331 6.19 -4.15 28.05
CA ILE A 331 7.53 -4.73 28.24
C ILE A 331 7.50 -6.04 29.05
N TYR A 332 6.41 -6.32 29.77
CA TYR A 332 6.27 -7.59 30.46
C TYR A 332 6.22 -8.76 29.46
N SER A 333 6.96 -9.83 29.74
CA SER A 333 7.03 -11.04 28.89
C SER A 333 5.68 -11.72 28.66
N HIS A 334 4.71 -11.49 29.56
CA HIS A 334 3.35 -12.02 29.45
C HIS A 334 2.37 -11.07 28.73
N HIS A 335 2.81 -9.89 28.28
CA HIS A 335 1.96 -8.95 27.57
C HIS A 335 1.95 -9.25 26.07
N ASN A 336 0.76 -9.33 25.45
CA ASN A 336 0.61 -9.70 24.03
C ASN A 336 1.32 -8.73 23.08
N ALA A 337 1.34 -7.42 23.39
CA ALA A 337 1.95 -6.41 22.53
C ALA A 337 3.43 -6.69 22.20
N GLN A 338 4.28 -7.03 23.18
CA GLN A 338 5.67 -7.38 22.89
C GLN A 338 5.81 -8.68 22.12
N ARG A 339 4.94 -9.68 22.36
CA ARG A 339 4.95 -10.91 21.57
C ARG A 339 4.67 -10.59 20.11
N VAL A 340 3.57 -9.92 19.82
CA VAL A 340 3.17 -9.57 18.44
C VAL A 340 4.25 -8.73 17.75
N TYR A 341 4.87 -7.78 18.46
CA TYR A 341 5.98 -6.99 17.90
C TYR A 341 7.21 -7.85 17.56
N ARG A 342 7.58 -8.80 18.43
CA ARG A 342 8.67 -9.73 18.16
C ARG A 342 8.32 -10.72 17.05
N GLU A 343 7.07 -11.16 16.96
CA GLU A 343 6.58 -12.02 15.86
C GLU A 343 6.65 -11.29 14.50
N ALA A 344 6.36 -9.99 14.46
CA ALA A 344 6.50 -9.17 13.25
C ALA A 344 7.96 -9.13 12.74
N LEU A 345 8.96 -9.19 13.63
CA LEU A 345 10.37 -9.32 13.25
C LEU A 345 10.62 -10.62 12.47
N VAL A 346 10.04 -11.74 12.93
CA VAL A 346 10.17 -13.04 12.26
C VAL A 346 9.49 -13.01 10.89
N PHE A 347 8.27 -12.49 10.80
CA PHE A 347 7.51 -12.47 9.55
C PHE A 347 8.07 -11.51 8.49
N THR A 348 8.88 -10.54 8.90
CA THR A 348 9.69 -9.71 8.01
C THR A 348 10.67 -10.57 7.23
N VAL A 349 11.34 -11.52 7.88
CA VAL A 349 12.41 -12.34 7.27
C VAL A 349 11.92 -13.71 6.75
N THR A 350 10.66 -14.07 6.98
CA THR A 350 10.07 -15.29 6.41
C THR A 350 9.97 -15.22 4.89
N GLY A 351 10.61 -16.18 4.21
CA GLY A 351 10.63 -16.23 2.74
C GLY A 351 11.36 -15.05 2.10
N GLN A 352 12.32 -14.45 2.81
CA GLN A 352 13.04 -13.28 2.37
C GLN A 352 13.97 -13.61 1.19
N THR A 353 13.72 -12.96 0.06
CA THR A 353 14.64 -12.91 -1.08
C THR A 353 15.25 -11.51 -1.20
N SER A 354 16.31 -11.35 -2.00
CA SER A 354 16.89 -10.03 -2.28
C SER A 354 15.87 -9.06 -2.87
N ALA A 355 14.98 -9.54 -3.76
CA ALA A 355 13.93 -8.71 -4.36
C ALA A 355 12.85 -8.28 -3.34
N VAL A 356 12.45 -9.17 -2.43
CA VAL A 356 11.55 -8.78 -1.31
C VAL A 356 12.28 -7.82 -0.37
N MET A 357 13.59 -7.96 -0.18
CA MET A 357 14.38 -7.13 0.72
C MET A 357 14.47 -5.71 0.18
N GLU A 358 14.77 -5.58 -1.10
CA GLU A 358 14.77 -4.31 -1.82
C GLU A 358 13.40 -3.64 -1.76
N ALA A 359 12.31 -4.36 -2.04
CA ALA A 359 10.96 -3.81 -1.96
C ALA A 359 10.59 -3.34 -0.54
N THR A 360 10.95 -4.12 0.48
CA THR A 360 10.72 -3.77 1.89
C THR A 360 11.54 -2.54 2.29
N LEU A 361 12.84 -2.51 2.00
CA LEU A 361 13.71 -1.36 2.28
C LEU A 361 13.22 -0.11 1.55
N GLY A 362 12.89 -0.26 0.26
CA GLY A 362 12.34 0.80 -0.57
C GLY A 362 11.08 1.40 0.05
N ARG A 363 10.19 0.58 0.62
CA ARG A 363 9.01 1.06 1.34
C ARG A 363 9.35 1.77 2.65
N LEU A 364 10.29 1.24 3.44
CA LEU A 364 10.68 1.82 4.73
C LEU A 364 11.39 3.18 4.61
N VAL A 365 12.12 3.40 3.50
CA VAL A 365 12.83 4.67 3.24
C VAL A 365 12.01 5.67 2.44
N ARG A 366 10.78 5.32 2.02
CA ARG A 366 9.86 6.32 1.44
C ARG A 366 9.72 7.43 2.45
N LYS A 367 10.11 8.64 2.07
CA LYS A 367 9.87 9.84 2.87
C LYS A 367 8.36 10.01 3.00
N GLN A 368 7.79 9.54 4.11
CA GLN A 368 6.63 10.22 4.66
C GLN A 368 7.14 11.60 5.07
N ASP A 369 6.58 12.66 4.51
CA ASP A 369 6.98 14.03 4.78
C ASP A 369 6.80 14.35 6.28
N LEU A 370 7.85 14.10 7.07
CA LEU A 370 7.84 14.10 8.54
C LEU A 370 7.75 15.50 9.18
N PHE A 371 7.29 16.52 8.45
CA PHE A 371 7.15 17.88 9.00
C PHE A 371 5.86 18.62 8.65
N ASN A 372 4.87 17.99 8.02
CA ASN A 372 3.56 18.62 7.80
C ASN A 372 2.43 17.62 8.03
N GLU A 373 1.74 17.74 9.17
CA GLU A 373 0.39 17.19 9.38
C GLU A 373 -0.31 18.11 10.40
N PRO A 374 -1.64 18.33 10.31
CA PRO A 374 -2.55 17.20 10.17
C PRO A 374 -3.70 17.29 9.15
N GLN A 375 -4.00 16.07 8.66
CA GLN A 375 -5.31 15.48 8.40
C GLN A 375 -5.93 15.41 6.99
N ARG A 376 -6.12 14.13 6.57
CA ARG A 376 -7.05 13.53 5.60
C ARG A 376 -6.60 13.43 4.13
N ARG A 377 -5.67 12.50 3.84
CA ARG A 377 -5.53 11.90 2.49
C ARG A 377 -6.32 10.59 2.38
N ARG A 378 -7.44 10.63 1.65
CA ARG A 378 -8.02 9.48 0.94
C ARG A 378 -7.42 9.43 -0.47
N GLU A 379 -7.01 8.23 -0.88
CA GLU A 379 -6.84 7.72 -2.26
C GLU A 379 -5.94 8.45 -3.27
N ARG A 380 -4.84 7.78 -3.69
CA ARG A 380 -4.58 7.36 -5.09
C ARG A 380 -3.21 6.67 -5.22
N GLY A 381 -3.20 5.59 -6.00
CA GLY A 381 -2.07 4.66 -6.16
C GLY A 381 -0.82 5.22 -6.81
N GLU A 382 0.27 4.47 -6.68
CA GLU A 382 1.55 4.72 -7.34
C GLU A 382 1.93 3.54 -8.24
N GLY A 383 1.34 3.52 -9.44
CA GLY A 383 2.22 3.47 -10.62
C GLY A 383 2.93 4.83 -10.68
N GLY A 384 4.19 4.90 -11.11
CA GLY A 384 4.89 6.18 -11.24
C GLY A 384 3.96 7.20 -11.92
N ARG A 385 3.73 8.35 -11.27
CA ARG A 385 2.86 9.40 -11.79
C ARG A 385 3.54 10.04 -13.00
N GLY A 386 3.42 9.41 -14.16
CA GLY A 386 3.73 10.00 -15.44
C GLY A 386 2.57 10.87 -15.89
N ILE A 387 2.85 12.10 -16.32
CA ILE A 387 1.88 12.95 -17.01
C ILE A 387 2.09 12.70 -18.50
N ILE A 388 1.10 12.13 -19.18
CA ILE A 388 1.08 11.99 -20.63
C ILE A 388 0.19 13.11 -21.16
N TYR A 389 0.70 13.88 -22.12
CA TYR A 389 -0.05 14.93 -22.79
C TYR A 389 0.29 14.93 -24.27
N SER A 390 -0.66 15.40 -25.07
CA SER A 390 -0.57 15.58 -26.51
C SER A 390 -0.39 17.05 -26.90
N ARG A 391 -0.87 17.96 -26.06
CA ARG A 391 -0.83 19.41 -26.30
C ARG A 391 -0.64 20.18 -24.99
N VAL A 392 -0.01 21.35 -25.10
CA VAL A 392 0.15 22.31 -24.00
C VAL A 392 -0.50 23.62 -24.40
N VAL A 393 -1.31 24.21 -23.51
CA VAL A 393 -2.00 25.49 -23.72
C VAL A 393 -1.65 26.45 -22.58
N HIS A 394 -1.30 27.69 -22.91
CA HIS A 394 -1.18 28.75 -21.89
C HIS A 394 -2.57 29.23 -21.50
N LEU A 395 -2.85 29.24 -20.19
CA LEU A 395 -4.10 29.76 -19.64
C LEU A 395 -3.93 31.14 -18.97
N SER A 396 -2.77 31.77 -19.15
CA SER A 396 -2.49 33.11 -18.62
C SER A 396 -2.45 34.17 -19.70
N HIS A 397 -3.01 35.34 -19.39
CA HIS A 397 -2.87 36.52 -20.23
C HIS A 397 -1.42 37.04 -20.25
N VAL A 398 -1.01 37.58 -21.39
CA VAL A 398 0.25 38.32 -21.50
C VAL A 398 0.14 39.61 -20.68
N ILE A 399 1.13 39.87 -19.83
CA ILE A 399 1.17 41.06 -18.98
C ILE A 399 1.75 42.24 -19.76
N ASP A 400 0.93 43.28 -19.91
CA ASP A 400 1.36 44.60 -20.38
C ASP A 400 0.71 45.72 -19.52
N ARG A 401 0.96 46.99 -19.87
CA ARG A 401 0.49 48.14 -19.07
C ARG A 401 -1.02 48.42 -19.14
N LYS A 402 -1.73 47.74 -20.05
CA LYS A 402 -3.15 47.95 -20.37
C LYS A 402 -4.03 46.77 -19.95
N ILE A 403 -3.49 45.82 -19.20
CA ILE A 403 -4.32 44.75 -18.61
C ILE A 403 -5.43 45.39 -17.75
N PRO A 404 -6.64 44.82 -17.71
CA PRO A 404 -7.64 45.18 -16.72
C PRO A 404 -7.04 45.12 -15.31
N LEU A 405 -7.25 46.18 -14.53
CA LEU A 405 -6.68 46.36 -13.19
C LEU A 405 -7.81 46.71 -12.22
N TRP A 406 -7.82 46.07 -11.04
CA TRP A 406 -8.77 46.40 -10.00
C TRP A 406 -8.57 47.84 -9.53
N GLU A 407 -9.67 48.48 -9.14
CA GLU A 407 -9.62 49.87 -8.72
C GLU A 407 -8.85 50.02 -7.41
N GLY A 408 -7.72 50.74 -7.47
CA GLY A 408 -6.84 50.95 -6.33
C GLY A 408 -5.61 50.03 -6.28
N ASP A 409 -5.54 49.02 -7.16
CA ASP A 409 -4.39 48.12 -7.21
C ASP A 409 -3.13 48.78 -7.82
N PRO A 410 -1.92 48.31 -7.46
CA PRO A 410 -0.68 48.82 -8.05
C PRO A 410 -0.63 48.56 -9.57
N PRO A 411 -0.31 49.57 -10.40
CA PRO A 411 -0.26 49.41 -11.85
C PRO A 411 0.95 48.58 -12.30
N VAL A 412 0.86 48.01 -13.51
CA VAL A 412 2.00 47.39 -14.18
C VAL A 412 2.92 48.46 -14.74
N GLU A 413 4.14 48.52 -14.24
CA GLU A 413 5.18 49.44 -14.72
C GLU A 413 6.33 48.66 -15.35
N PHE A 414 6.89 49.24 -16.42
CA PHE A 414 8.09 48.73 -17.07
C PHE A 414 9.07 49.88 -17.26
N GLU A 415 10.32 49.65 -16.92
CA GLU A 415 11.39 50.63 -17.10
C GLU A 415 12.56 49.96 -17.81
N THR A 416 13.01 50.54 -18.91
CA THR A 416 14.21 50.06 -19.63
C THR A 416 15.44 50.42 -18.82
N VAL A 417 16.18 49.39 -18.40
CA VAL A 417 17.43 49.52 -17.62
C VAL A 417 18.65 49.42 -18.53
N ALA A 418 18.56 48.64 -19.61
CA ALA A 418 19.60 48.49 -20.62
C ALA A 418 18.98 48.31 -22.00
N GLU A 419 19.62 48.89 -23.02
CA GLU A 419 19.24 48.78 -24.42
C GLU A 419 20.28 47.97 -25.20
N LEU A 420 19.83 47.07 -26.07
CA LEU A 420 20.71 46.16 -26.81
C LEU A 420 21.82 46.91 -27.58
N ASP A 421 21.47 48.02 -28.22
CA ASP A 421 22.40 48.81 -29.04
C ASP A 421 23.45 49.57 -28.22
N LYS A 422 23.18 49.85 -26.94
CA LYS A 422 24.06 50.62 -26.04
C LYS A 422 24.89 49.72 -25.13
N ASP A 423 24.25 48.72 -24.55
CA ASP A 423 24.77 47.92 -23.45
C ASP A 423 25.13 46.48 -23.87
N GLY A 424 24.75 46.07 -25.10
CA GLY A 424 24.95 44.72 -25.61
C GLY A 424 23.92 43.70 -25.13
N TYR A 425 22.92 44.13 -24.35
CA TYR A 425 21.78 43.32 -23.92
C TYR A 425 20.56 44.20 -23.64
N TYR A 426 19.35 43.62 -23.71
CA TYR A 426 18.11 44.31 -23.35
C TYR A 426 17.62 43.84 -21.99
N LEU A 427 17.37 44.79 -21.07
CA LEU A 427 16.88 44.50 -19.73
C LEU A 427 15.84 45.54 -19.32
N ARG A 428 14.75 45.07 -18.71
CA ARG A 428 13.76 45.92 -18.06
C ARG A 428 13.62 45.59 -16.58
N ARG A 429 13.43 46.62 -15.76
CA ARG A 429 12.80 46.51 -14.44
C ARG A 429 11.29 46.54 -14.63
N PHE A 430 10.57 45.78 -13.81
CA PHE A 430 9.11 45.81 -13.81
C PHE A 430 8.57 45.73 -12.39
N SER A 431 7.36 46.27 -12.17
CA SER A 431 6.58 46.15 -10.94
C SER A 431 5.10 45.97 -11.28
N LEU A 432 4.37 45.24 -10.44
CA LEU A 432 2.94 44.96 -10.54
C LEU A 432 2.39 44.54 -9.18
N GLY A 433 1.07 44.61 -9.00
CA GLY A 433 0.40 44.07 -7.82
C GLY A 433 0.42 42.53 -7.78
N GLU A 434 0.22 41.96 -6.58
CA GLU A 434 0.18 40.50 -6.41
C GLU A 434 -1.01 39.84 -7.14
N HIS A 435 -2.10 40.61 -7.30
CA HIS A 435 -3.37 40.18 -7.90
C HIS A 435 -3.57 40.75 -9.31
N SER A 436 -2.47 40.91 -10.06
CA SER A 436 -2.49 41.46 -11.42
C SER A 436 -2.53 40.37 -12.50
N ALA A 437 -3.30 40.62 -13.56
CA ALA A 437 -3.51 39.70 -14.68
C ALA A 437 -4.03 38.34 -14.22
N THR A 438 -3.66 37.26 -14.92
CA THR A 438 -3.87 35.91 -14.42
C THR A 438 -3.04 35.70 -13.17
N HIS A 439 -3.70 35.40 -12.05
CA HIS A 439 -3.06 35.30 -10.76
C HIS A 439 -3.68 34.21 -9.89
N MET A 440 -2.99 33.89 -8.79
CA MET A 440 -3.44 32.95 -7.79
C MET A 440 -3.59 33.66 -6.45
N ASN A 441 -4.76 33.53 -5.82
CA ASN A 441 -5.01 34.03 -4.47
C ASN A 441 -4.49 33.03 -3.43
N ALA A 442 -4.00 33.53 -2.30
CA ALA A 442 -3.60 32.74 -1.14
C ALA A 442 -4.47 33.05 0.09
N PRO A 443 -4.56 32.14 1.09
CA PRO A 443 -5.35 32.34 2.30
C PRO A 443 -5.07 33.64 3.05
N SER A 444 -3.83 34.13 3.04
CA SER A 444 -3.46 35.41 3.66
C SER A 444 -4.18 36.63 3.06
N SER A 445 -4.79 36.52 1.87
CA SER A 445 -5.66 37.58 1.31
C SER A 445 -6.95 37.80 2.11
N PHE A 446 -7.52 36.74 2.69
CA PHE A 446 -8.84 36.79 3.34
C PHE A 446 -8.81 36.40 4.82
N TYR A 447 -7.73 35.74 5.28
CA TYR A 447 -7.57 35.24 6.64
C TYR A 447 -6.31 35.78 7.29
N ARG A 448 -6.44 36.38 8.49
CA ARG A 448 -5.32 36.96 9.25
C ARG A 448 -4.19 35.97 9.50
N ASP A 449 -4.53 34.73 9.82
CA ASP A 449 -3.57 33.64 10.06
C ASP A 449 -3.42 32.72 8.83
N GLY A 450 -3.89 33.18 7.66
CA GLY A 450 -3.78 32.47 6.40
C GLY A 450 -2.33 32.39 5.94
N VAL A 451 -1.98 31.28 5.29
CA VAL A 451 -0.64 31.09 4.71
C VAL A 451 -0.48 31.86 3.40
N GLY A 452 0.73 32.36 3.15
CA GLY A 452 1.09 33.03 1.89
C GLY A 452 1.38 32.07 0.74
N CYS A 453 1.45 32.62 -0.48
CA CYS A 453 1.65 31.85 -1.70
C CYS A 453 2.98 31.06 -1.73
N ASP A 454 4.03 31.53 -1.03
CA ASP A 454 5.33 30.86 -0.94
C ASP A 454 5.31 29.54 -0.16
N ARG A 455 4.26 29.32 0.63
CA ARG A 455 4.03 28.13 1.47
C ARG A 455 3.30 27.01 0.74
N TYR A 456 2.82 27.24 -0.47
CA TYR A 456 2.22 26.19 -1.29
C TYR A 456 3.30 25.16 -1.70
N PRO A 457 3.10 23.85 -1.45
CA PRO A 457 4.05 22.84 -1.86
C PRO A 457 4.06 22.71 -3.39
N ALA A 458 5.23 22.45 -3.99
CA ALA A 458 5.36 22.39 -5.45
C ALA A 458 4.43 21.35 -6.10
N GLU A 459 4.15 20.24 -5.40
CA GLU A 459 3.23 19.20 -5.87
C GLU A 459 1.77 19.62 -5.93
N SER A 460 1.32 20.61 -5.14
CA SER A 460 -0.06 21.10 -5.22
C SER A 460 -0.29 21.98 -6.44
N LEU A 461 0.78 22.52 -7.03
CA LEU A 461 0.73 23.36 -8.24
C LEU A 461 0.71 22.55 -9.54
N VAL A 462 0.75 21.22 -9.45
CA VAL A 462 0.55 20.30 -10.59
C VAL A 462 -0.67 19.42 -10.29
N VAL A 463 -1.83 19.80 -10.85
CA VAL A 463 -3.13 19.32 -10.37
C VAL A 463 -4.06 18.98 -11.53
N PRO A 464 -4.82 17.88 -11.50
CA PRO A 464 -5.83 17.61 -12.53
C PRO A 464 -6.90 18.71 -12.52
N ALA A 465 -7.54 18.95 -13.66
CA ALA A 465 -8.64 19.90 -13.77
C ALA A 465 -9.79 19.37 -14.64
N VAL A 466 -10.98 19.91 -14.38
CA VAL A 466 -12.17 19.74 -15.20
C VAL A 466 -12.68 21.11 -15.63
N VAL A 467 -13.39 21.17 -16.76
CA VAL A 467 -13.96 22.42 -17.29
C VAL A 467 -15.47 22.31 -17.31
N ILE A 468 -16.14 23.21 -16.61
CA ILE A 468 -17.59 23.40 -16.66
C ILE A 468 -17.86 24.66 -17.46
N GLU A 469 -18.67 24.54 -18.51
CA GLU A 469 -19.03 25.64 -19.38
C GLU A 469 -20.42 26.19 -19.03
N ILE A 470 -20.54 27.50 -18.90
CA ILE A 470 -21.81 28.22 -18.69
C ILE A 470 -21.96 29.42 -19.65
N CYS A 471 -21.31 29.37 -20.83
CA CYS A 471 -21.22 30.49 -21.76
C CYS A 471 -22.59 31.00 -22.21
N GLU A 472 -23.54 30.10 -22.52
CA GLU A 472 -24.88 30.48 -22.95
C GLU A 472 -25.66 31.19 -21.83
N GLN A 473 -25.55 30.68 -20.60
CA GLN A 473 -26.18 31.26 -19.41
C GLN A 473 -25.59 32.64 -19.09
N ALA A 474 -24.26 32.77 -19.13
CA ALA A 474 -23.55 34.03 -18.89
C ALA A 474 -23.84 35.09 -19.97
N ALA A 475 -24.01 34.67 -21.22
CA ALA A 475 -24.40 35.56 -22.31
C ALA A 475 -25.84 36.08 -22.14
N GLY A 476 -26.75 35.24 -21.63
CA GLY A 476 -28.13 35.62 -21.31
C GLY A 476 -28.29 36.44 -20.03
N ASN A 477 -27.37 36.26 -19.07
CA ASN A 477 -27.34 36.97 -17.81
C ASN A 477 -25.88 37.17 -17.35
N SER A 478 -25.38 38.40 -17.42
CA SER A 478 -24.00 38.72 -16.99
C SER A 478 -23.75 38.51 -15.50
N ASP A 479 -24.79 38.37 -14.68
CA ASP A 479 -24.69 38.07 -13.24
C ASP A 479 -24.98 36.58 -12.95
N TYR A 480 -24.95 35.71 -13.96
CA TYR A 480 -25.19 34.28 -13.76
C TYR A 480 -24.12 33.68 -12.86
N VAL A 481 -24.55 32.86 -11.90
CA VAL A 481 -23.66 32.14 -11.01
C VAL A 481 -23.80 30.64 -11.24
N LEU A 482 -22.67 29.92 -11.25
CA LEU A 482 -22.69 28.45 -11.33
C LEU A 482 -23.55 27.90 -10.19
N SER A 483 -24.53 27.06 -10.54
CA SER A 483 -25.42 26.40 -9.60
C SER A 483 -25.02 24.94 -9.36
N VAL A 484 -25.58 24.33 -8.30
CA VAL A 484 -25.42 22.88 -8.06
C VAL A 484 -26.03 22.07 -9.21
N ASP A 485 -27.13 22.54 -9.80
CA ASP A 485 -27.79 21.86 -10.92
C ASP A 485 -26.91 21.84 -12.18
N ASP A 486 -26.16 22.91 -12.46
CA ASP A 486 -25.19 22.94 -13.56
C ASP A 486 -24.08 21.90 -13.35
N ILE A 487 -23.58 21.78 -12.11
CA ILE A 487 -22.56 20.80 -11.74
C ILE A 487 -23.10 19.38 -11.96
N LEU A 488 -24.30 19.08 -11.47
CA LEU A 488 -24.92 17.76 -11.62
C LEU A 488 -25.23 17.43 -13.08
N ALA A 489 -25.67 18.41 -13.87
CA ALA A 489 -25.90 18.25 -15.30
C ALA A 489 -24.59 17.95 -16.06
N TRP A 490 -23.50 18.62 -15.70
CA TRP A 490 -22.18 18.34 -16.23
C TRP A 490 -21.69 16.94 -15.86
N GLU A 491 -21.87 16.52 -14.60
CA GLU A 491 -21.49 15.18 -14.12
C GLU A 491 -22.29 14.06 -14.77
N GLN A 492 -23.55 14.30 -15.11
CA GLN A 492 -24.37 13.33 -15.84
C GLN A 492 -23.76 12.98 -17.21
N GLN A 493 -23.09 13.94 -17.85
CA GLN A 493 -22.50 13.77 -19.18
C GLN A 493 -21.05 13.31 -19.13
N ASN A 494 -20.29 13.79 -18.15
CA ASN A 494 -18.82 13.63 -18.10
C ASN A 494 -18.36 12.69 -16.96
N GLY A 495 -19.29 12.21 -16.14
CA GLY A 495 -19.02 11.49 -14.89
C GLY A 495 -18.58 12.43 -13.76
N GLU A 496 -18.65 11.94 -12.54
CA GLU A 496 -18.38 12.71 -11.31
C GLU A 496 -17.05 13.47 -11.35
N ILE A 497 -17.06 14.68 -10.78
CA ILE A 497 -15.88 15.53 -10.62
C ILE A 497 -14.85 14.79 -9.75
N PRO A 498 -13.63 14.55 -10.25
CA PRO A 498 -12.64 13.79 -9.50
C PRO A 498 -12.20 14.49 -8.20
N TRP A 499 -11.96 13.70 -7.15
CA TRP A 499 -11.29 14.17 -5.94
C TRP A 499 -9.97 14.89 -6.26
N ASN A 500 -9.70 16.01 -5.55
CA ASN A 500 -8.48 16.80 -5.64
C ASN A 500 -8.15 17.29 -7.07
N CYS A 501 -9.17 17.72 -7.83
CA CYS A 501 -9.01 18.47 -9.07
C CYS A 501 -9.35 19.96 -8.90
N VAL A 502 -8.91 20.80 -9.83
CA VAL A 502 -9.39 22.18 -9.97
C VAL A 502 -10.61 22.21 -10.90
N VAL A 503 -11.67 22.88 -10.49
CA VAL A 503 -12.84 23.13 -11.36
C VAL A 503 -12.65 24.47 -12.05
N LEU A 504 -12.46 24.45 -13.36
CA LEU A 504 -12.39 25.63 -14.20
C LEU A 504 -13.80 25.96 -14.71
N LEU A 505 -14.26 27.18 -14.45
CA LEU A 505 -15.52 27.69 -14.95
C LEU A 505 -15.25 28.53 -16.19
N TYR A 506 -15.70 28.03 -17.34
CA TYR A 506 -15.60 28.75 -18.61
C TYR A 506 -16.90 29.51 -18.88
N THR A 507 -16.82 30.84 -18.82
CA THR A 507 -17.97 31.73 -18.94
C THR A 507 -18.03 32.50 -20.27
N GLY A 508 -16.94 32.47 -21.04
CA GLY A 508 -16.78 33.26 -22.27
C GLY A 508 -16.27 34.68 -22.01
N TRP A 509 -16.05 35.05 -20.74
CA TRP A 509 -15.64 36.40 -20.36
C TRP A 509 -14.21 36.74 -20.78
N GLN A 510 -13.36 35.74 -21.00
CA GLN A 510 -12.01 35.92 -21.56
C GLN A 510 -12.00 36.76 -22.85
N GLU A 511 -13.07 36.72 -23.66
CA GLU A 511 -13.17 37.49 -24.91
C GLU A 511 -13.19 39.00 -24.67
N LYS A 512 -13.61 39.44 -23.47
CA LYS A 512 -13.72 40.84 -23.11
C LYS A 512 -12.42 41.44 -22.59
N TRP A 513 -11.38 40.63 -22.36
CA TRP A 513 -10.11 41.05 -21.76
C TRP A 513 -9.47 42.29 -22.40
N VAL A 514 -9.60 42.43 -23.72
CA VAL A 514 -9.00 43.54 -24.50
C VAL A 514 -9.75 44.86 -24.39
N ASP A 515 -10.98 44.85 -23.85
CA ASP A 515 -11.81 46.03 -23.62
C ASP A 515 -12.17 46.10 -22.12
N GLU A 516 -11.40 46.91 -21.39
CA GLU A 516 -11.57 47.15 -19.96
C GLU A 516 -13.02 47.49 -19.57
N ARG A 517 -13.72 48.30 -20.39
CA ARG A 517 -15.11 48.70 -20.09
C ARG A 517 -16.05 47.51 -20.21
N ALA A 518 -15.86 46.69 -21.24
CA ALA A 518 -16.64 45.46 -21.43
C ALA A 518 -16.31 44.41 -20.36
N PHE A 519 -15.05 44.33 -19.93
CA PHE A 519 -14.58 43.34 -18.97
C PHE A 519 -15.12 43.59 -17.55
N PHE A 520 -15.08 44.85 -17.06
CA PHE A 520 -15.68 45.19 -15.77
C PHE A 520 -17.20 45.36 -15.84
N ASN A 521 -17.72 45.68 -17.03
CA ASN A 521 -19.15 45.80 -17.32
C ASN A 521 -19.92 46.58 -16.24
N ARG A 522 -19.42 47.79 -15.92
CA ARG A 522 -19.96 48.59 -14.83
C ARG A 522 -21.30 49.22 -15.19
N ASP A 523 -22.24 49.21 -14.25
CA ASP A 523 -23.48 49.97 -14.36
C ASP A 523 -23.28 51.47 -14.09
N VAL A 524 -24.39 52.22 -14.15
CA VAL A 524 -24.38 53.67 -13.90
C VAL A 524 -24.04 54.05 -12.46
N GLN A 525 -24.12 53.10 -11.52
CA GLN A 525 -23.79 53.28 -10.10
C GLN A 525 -22.35 52.82 -9.78
N GLY A 526 -21.64 52.25 -10.77
CA GLY A 526 -20.28 51.76 -10.66
C GLY A 526 -20.17 50.29 -10.23
N GLY A 527 -21.28 49.59 -10.06
CA GLY A 527 -21.33 48.16 -9.74
C GLY A 527 -20.93 47.31 -10.94
N MET A 528 -20.16 46.24 -10.72
CA MET A 528 -19.60 45.39 -11.78
C MET A 528 -20.53 44.21 -12.07
N HIS A 529 -20.62 43.81 -13.34
CA HIS A 529 -21.52 42.72 -13.77
C HIS A 529 -20.76 41.67 -14.58
N PHE A 530 -20.32 40.61 -13.90
CA PHE A 530 -19.68 39.46 -14.53
C PHE A 530 -20.03 38.17 -13.76
N PRO A 531 -20.06 37.01 -14.45
CA PRO A 531 -20.49 35.76 -13.86
C PRO A 531 -19.47 35.24 -12.84
N GLY A 532 -19.87 34.24 -12.04
CA GLY A 532 -19.00 33.67 -11.02
C GLY A 532 -19.48 32.32 -10.49
N PHE A 533 -18.81 31.82 -9.47
CA PHE A 533 -19.27 30.66 -8.71
C PHE A 533 -20.34 31.06 -7.69
N GLY A 534 -21.44 30.32 -7.64
CA GLY A 534 -22.44 30.49 -6.58
C GLY A 534 -21.93 29.91 -5.25
N SER A 535 -22.29 30.52 -4.12
CA SER A 535 -21.84 30.07 -2.79
C SER A 535 -22.23 28.62 -2.48
N ASP A 536 -23.43 28.22 -2.88
CA ASP A 536 -23.95 26.86 -2.66
C ASP A 536 -23.24 25.84 -3.56
N ALA A 537 -22.96 26.21 -4.81
CA ALA A 537 -22.17 25.40 -5.73
C ALA A 537 -20.73 25.23 -5.22
N THR A 538 -20.10 26.31 -4.74
CA THR A 538 -18.76 26.26 -4.13
C THR A 538 -18.74 25.35 -2.92
N ARG A 539 -19.73 25.48 -2.02
CA ARG A 539 -19.86 24.60 -0.86
C ARG A 539 -19.99 23.13 -1.27
N PHE A 540 -20.86 22.84 -2.23
CA PHE A 540 -21.04 21.50 -2.77
C PHE A 540 -19.74 20.92 -3.33
N LEU A 541 -18.99 21.70 -4.14
CA LEU A 541 -17.71 21.26 -4.69
C LEU A 541 -16.66 20.98 -3.60
N LEU A 542 -16.62 21.79 -2.55
CA LEU A 542 -15.66 21.63 -1.45
C LEU A 542 -16.04 20.46 -0.52
N GLU A 543 -17.32 20.35 -0.14
CA GLU A 543 -17.79 19.39 0.86
C GLU A 543 -18.07 18.01 0.25
N GLU A 544 -18.69 17.95 -0.92
CA GLU A 544 -19.14 16.70 -1.55
C GLU A 544 -18.16 16.16 -2.61
N ARG A 545 -17.42 17.03 -3.30
CA ARG A 545 -16.42 16.62 -4.32
C ARG A 545 -14.97 16.75 -3.86
N GLN A 546 -14.74 17.53 -2.80
CA GLN A 546 -13.41 17.74 -2.21
C GLN A 546 -12.37 18.18 -3.25
N ILE A 547 -12.73 19.20 -4.04
CA ILE A 547 -11.87 19.79 -5.06
C ILE A 547 -10.61 20.42 -4.45
N ALA A 548 -9.55 20.48 -5.24
CA ALA A 548 -8.29 21.14 -4.88
C ALA A 548 -8.37 22.67 -5.04
N GLY A 549 -9.36 23.18 -5.77
CA GLY A 549 -9.51 24.61 -6.02
C GLY A 549 -10.44 24.94 -7.18
N VAL A 550 -10.54 26.22 -7.50
CA VAL A 550 -11.37 26.77 -8.58
C VAL A 550 -10.55 27.68 -9.50
N GLY A 551 -11.00 27.84 -10.73
CA GLY A 551 -10.46 28.84 -11.65
C GLY A 551 -11.54 29.41 -12.58
N ILE A 552 -11.38 30.65 -13.03
CA ILE A 552 -12.37 31.33 -13.89
C ILE A 552 -11.70 32.30 -14.87
N ASP A 553 -12.41 32.64 -15.95
CA ASP A 553 -12.01 33.63 -16.97
C ASP A 553 -12.52 35.06 -16.73
N THR A 554 -13.13 35.32 -15.58
CA THR A 554 -13.60 36.64 -15.13
C THR A 554 -12.58 37.30 -14.18
N HIS A 555 -12.88 38.53 -13.76
CA HIS A 555 -11.98 39.27 -12.88
C HIS A 555 -11.82 38.68 -11.48
N GLY A 556 -12.83 37.93 -11.01
CA GLY A 556 -12.80 37.20 -9.74
C GLY A 556 -13.65 35.94 -9.79
N VAL A 557 -13.35 34.94 -8.95
CA VAL A 557 -14.18 33.71 -8.86
C VAL A 557 -15.56 33.97 -8.27
N ASP A 558 -15.71 35.07 -7.54
CA ASP A 558 -16.99 35.63 -7.10
C ASP A 558 -17.62 36.46 -8.23
N ALA A 559 -18.95 36.43 -8.38
CA ALA A 559 -19.64 37.25 -9.36
C ALA A 559 -19.47 38.75 -9.07
N GLY A 560 -19.55 39.62 -10.09
CA GLY A 560 -19.27 41.05 -9.94
C GLY A 560 -20.17 41.81 -8.94
N GLN A 561 -21.36 41.28 -8.67
CA GLN A 561 -22.30 41.80 -7.68
C GLN A 561 -22.04 41.28 -6.25
N GLU A 562 -21.18 40.28 -6.07
CA GLU A 562 -20.85 39.67 -4.78
C GLU A 562 -19.72 40.42 -4.07
N THR A 563 -20.08 41.21 -3.05
CA THR A 563 -19.13 42.06 -2.32
C THR A 563 -18.51 41.40 -1.09
N THR A 564 -18.97 40.21 -0.69
CA THR A 564 -18.46 39.49 0.48
C THR A 564 -17.35 38.49 0.15
N PHE A 565 -17.05 38.29 -1.13
CA PHE A 565 -16.03 37.36 -1.61
C PHE A 565 -16.25 35.93 -1.07
N ALA A 566 -17.51 35.48 -1.09
CA ALA A 566 -17.94 34.25 -0.44
C ALA A 566 -17.19 33.01 -0.97
N THR A 567 -16.99 32.91 -2.28
CA THR A 567 -16.25 31.82 -2.93
C THR A 567 -14.78 31.87 -2.56
N ASN A 568 -14.13 33.04 -2.70
CA ASN A 568 -12.75 33.23 -2.27
C ASN A 568 -12.55 32.82 -0.81
N CYS A 569 -13.39 33.32 0.10
CA CYS A 569 -13.36 32.95 1.52
C CYS A 569 -13.52 31.45 1.70
N LEU A 570 -14.59 30.83 1.16
CA LEU A 570 -14.86 29.40 1.32
C LEU A 570 -13.70 28.52 0.84
N VAL A 571 -13.15 28.80 -0.35
CA VAL A 571 -12.08 28.00 -0.93
C VAL A 571 -10.79 28.17 -0.13
N LEU A 572 -10.46 29.41 0.26
CA LEU A 572 -9.21 29.79 0.92
C LEU A 572 -9.22 29.63 2.45
N GLN A 573 -10.28 29.04 3.03
CA GLN A 573 -10.24 28.55 4.42
C GLN A 573 -9.11 27.54 4.66
N GLU A 574 -8.71 26.85 3.59
CA GLU A 574 -7.54 25.98 3.50
C GLU A 574 -6.66 26.45 2.33
N PRO A 575 -5.38 26.06 2.26
CA PRO A 575 -4.47 26.43 1.17
C PRO A 575 -4.81 25.72 -0.17
N ARG A 576 -6.00 25.98 -0.70
CA ARG A 576 -6.51 25.53 -1.99
C ARG A 576 -6.17 26.53 -3.10
N ILE A 577 -6.39 26.13 -4.35
CA ILE A 577 -6.10 26.95 -5.52
C ILE A 577 -7.30 27.84 -5.84
N VAL A 578 -7.06 29.13 -6.07
CA VAL A 578 -8.02 30.06 -6.66
C VAL A 578 -7.31 30.79 -7.79
N LEU A 579 -7.76 30.59 -9.03
CA LEU A 579 -7.20 31.22 -10.22
C LEU A 579 -8.20 32.18 -10.84
N GLU A 580 -7.78 33.41 -11.07
CA GLU A 580 -8.64 34.45 -11.63
C GLU A 580 -8.03 34.98 -12.93
N ASN A 581 -8.87 35.52 -13.81
CA ASN A 581 -8.47 36.04 -15.12
C ASN A 581 -7.75 34.98 -15.99
N LEU A 582 -8.28 33.76 -16.07
CA LEU A 582 -7.78 32.75 -17.00
C LEU A 582 -8.19 33.06 -18.44
N THR A 583 -7.45 32.49 -19.40
CA THR A 583 -7.76 32.59 -20.84
C THR A 583 -7.62 31.23 -21.53
N ASN A 584 -8.04 31.15 -22.79
CA ASN A 584 -7.99 29.93 -23.62
C ASN A 584 -8.75 28.72 -23.02
N LEU A 585 -9.76 28.96 -22.16
CA LEU A 585 -10.56 27.90 -21.56
C LEU A 585 -11.41 27.16 -22.61
N ASP A 586 -11.75 27.83 -23.71
CA ASP A 586 -12.40 27.27 -24.92
C ASP A 586 -11.59 26.15 -25.59
N GLN A 587 -10.27 26.10 -25.34
CA GLN A 587 -9.38 25.12 -25.95
C GLN A 587 -9.26 23.82 -25.14
N LEU A 588 -9.87 23.77 -23.96
CA LEU A 588 -9.73 22.65 -23.02
C LEU A 588 -10.88 21.66 -23.17
N PRO A 589 -10.61 20.34 -23.11
CA PRO A 589 -11.68 19.36 -23.02
C PRO A 589 -12.35 19.43 -21.63
N PRO A 590 -13.60 18.93 -21.48
CA PRO A 590 -14.26 18.85 -20.18
C PRO A 590 -13.44 18.09 -19.12
N LYS A 591 -12.71 17.03 -19.53
CA LYS A 591 -11.85 16.21 -18.65
C LYS A 591 -10.54 15.84 -19.34
N GLY A 592 -9.55 15.46 -18.54
CA GLY A 592 -8.24 15.00 -19.01
C GLY A 592 -7.13 16.04 -18.90
N THR A 593 -7.46 17.26 -18.48
CA THR A 593 -6.50 18.35 -18.31
C THR A 593 -5.72 18.20 -17.01
N THR A 594 -4.41 18.45 -17.06
CA THR A 594 -3.56 18.69 -15.87
C THR A 594 -2.99 20.10 -15.92
N LEU A 595 -3.18 20.87 -14.86
CA LEU A 595 -2.63 22.22 -14.73
C LEU A 595 -1.23 22.18 -14.16
N VAL A 596 -0.38 23.07 -14.66
CA VAL A 596 0.92 23.44 -14.09
C VAL A 596 0.87 24.93 -13.79
N ILE A 597 0.91 25.29 -12.51
CA ILE A 597 0.69 26.66 -12.01
C ILE A 597 2.03 27.22 -11.54
N GLY A 598 2.64 28.08 -12.36
CA GLY A 598 3.88 28.78 -12.03
C GLY A 598 3.60 30.09 -11.30
N VAL A 599 3.81 30.12 -9.98
CA VAL A 599 3.73 31.35 -9.17
C VAL A 599 5.12 31.95 -8.92
N LEU A 600 5.20 33.27 -8.78
CA LEU A 600 6.34 33.91 -8.14
C LEU A 600 6.24 33.61 -6.64
N ARG A 601 7.27 33.00 -6.06
CA ARG A 601 7.28 32.63 -4.64
C ARG A 601 7.59 33.85 -3.75
N LEU A 602 6.61 34.73 -3.65
CA LEU A 602 6.67 35.93 -2.81
C LEU A 602 6.51 35.52 -1.35
N LYS A 603 7.54 35.77 -0.54
CA LYS A 603 7.52 35.42 0.88
C LYS A 603 6.35 36.11 1.57
N ASP A 604 5.49 35.33 2.22
CA ASP A 604 4.27 35.80 2.91
C ASP A 604 3.26 36.52 1.97
N GLY A 605 3.34 36.29 0.66
CA GLY A 605 2.51 36.95 -0.34
C GLY A 605 1.02 36.59 -0.21
N SER A 606 0.15 37.59 -0.34
CA SER A 606 -1.32 37.44 -0.37
C SER A 606 -1.82 36.77 -1.64
N GLY A 607 -1.06 36.87 -2.72
CA GLY A 607 -1.25 36.14 -3.97
C GLY A 607 0.02 36.13 -4.80
N SER A 608 -0.12 35.81 -6.08
CA SER A 608 0.95 36.01 -7.07
C SER A 608 0.39 36.03 -8.48
N PRO A 609 0.91 36.91 -9.37
CA PRO A 609 0.77 36.72 -10.81
C PRO A 609 1.25 35.33 -11.18
N SER A 610 0.52 34.66 -12.06
CA SER A 610 0.65 33.22 -12.29
C SER A 610 0.76 32.90 -13.76
N ALA A 611 1.76 32.09 -14.11
CA ALA A 611 1.90 31.44 -15.41
C ALA A 611 1.26 30.06 -15.35
N VAL A 612 0.04 29.93 -15.86
CA VAL A 612 -0.75 28.70 -15.84
C VAL A 612 -0.65 28.04 -17.20
N MET A 613 -0.33 26.74 -17.21
CA MET A 613 -0.34 25.90 -18.40
C MET A 613 -1.28 24.71 -18.19
N ALA A 614 -2.02 24.35 -19.22
CA ALA A 614 -2.79 23.11 -19.30
C ALA A 614 -2.08 22.09 -20.17
N LEU A 615 -1.86 20.90 -19.61
CA LEU A 615 -1.40 19.70 -20.30
C LEU A 615 -2.64 18.87 -20.66
N ILE A 616 -2.88 18.66 -21.95
CA ILE A 616 -4.08 17.98 -22.51
C ILE A 616 -3.72 16.66 -23.14
#